data_AF-A0A7X7E9C2-F1
#
_entry.id   AF-A0A7X7E9C2-F1
#
_cell.length_a   1.000
_cell.length_b   1.000
_cell.length_c   1.000
_cell.angle_alpha   90.00
_cell.angle_beta   90.00
_cell.angle_gamma   90.00
#
_symmetry.space_group_name_H-M   'P 1'
#
loop_
_entity.id
_entity.type
_entity.pdbx_description
1 polymer ?
#
loop_
_entity_poly.entity_id
_entity_poly.type
_entity_poly.pdbx_seq_one_letter_code
_entity_poly.pdbx_strand_id
1 'polypeptide(L)' 'MQLEDYIRHIPGFPREGILFHDIMPMLQDPEAFHYAVDQLADFARNKRADLILGAEARGFIMGAAIAY' A
#
# COMPACT_ATOMS: atom_id res chain seq x y z
N MET A 1 5.94 -5.65 12.36
CA MET A 1 6.84 -5.00 11.40
C MET A 1 6.49 -3.52 11.37
N GLN A 2 7.48 -2.62 11.29
CA GLN A 2 7.24 -1.18 11.12
C GLN A 2 7.30 -0.87 9.62
N LEU A 3 6.14 -0.63 8.99
CA LEU A 3 6.07 -0.42 7.54
C LEU A 3 6.65 0.93 7.13
N GLU A 4 6.71 1.88 8.05
CA GLU A 4 7.27 3.22 7.88
C GLU A 4 8.73 3.17 7.44
N ASP A 5 9.48 2.16 7.89
CA ASP A 5 10.88 1.92 7.51
C ASP A 5 11.03 1.59 6.00
N TYR A 6 9.94 1.19 5.35
CA TYR A 6 9.88 0.86 3.92
C TYR A 6 9.23 1.96 3.08
N ILE A 7 8.95 3.13 3.67
CA ILE A 7 8.39 4.28 2.96
C ILE A 7 9.49 5.32 2.72
N ARG A 8 9.76 5.60 1.45
CA ARG A 8 10.71 6.64 1.07
C ARG A 8 10.02 8.00 1.02
N HIS A 9 10.61 8.99 1.67
CA HIS A 9 10.09 10.36 1.70
C HIS A 9 10.83 11.23 0.68
N ILE A 10 10.09 11.87 -0.23
CA ILE A 10 10.64 12.72 -1.31
C ILE A 10 10.06 14.13 -1.19
N PRO A 11 10.78 15.07 -0.55
CA PRO A 11 10.34 16.47 -0.45
C PRO A 11 10.32 17.16 -1.82
N GLY A 12 9.33 18.02 -2.05
CA GLY A 12 9.22 18.85 -3.25
C GLY A 12 8.72 18.12 -4.50
N PHE A 13 8.24 16.88 -4.38
CA PHE A 13 7.68 16.11 -5.50
C PHE A 13 6.15 15.96 -5.39
N PRO A 14 5.39 16.08 -6.49
CA PRO A 14 5.82 16.50 -7.83
C PRO A 14 6.03 18.02 -7.97
N ARG A 15 5.71 18.80 -6.94
CA ARG A 15 5.90 20.25 -6.89
C ARG A 15 6.29 20.68 -5.48
N GLU A 16 6.84 21.88 -5.37
CA GLU A 16 7.26 22.49 -4.10
C GLU A 16 6.14 22.48 -3.04
N GLY A 17 6.52 22.24 -1.79
CA GLY A 17 5.60 22.17 -0.65
C GLY A 17 4.96 20.79 -0.41
N ILE A 18 5.18 19.79 -1.28
CA ILE A 18 4.65 18.44 -1.11
C ILE A 18 5.74 17.50 -0.55
N LEU A 19 5.41 16.72 0.48
CA LEU A 19 6.19 15.56 0.89
C LEU A 19 5.58 14.30 0.26
N PHE A 20 6.22 13.75 -0.75
CA PHE A 20 5.73 12.55 -1.40
C PHE A 20 6.17 11.29 -0.64
N HIS A 21 5.21 10.44 -0.32
CA HIS A 21 5.43 9.13 0.31
C HIS A 21 5.48 8.06 -0.78
N ASP A 22 6.68 7.63 -1.12
CA ASP A 22 6.93 6.61 -2.11
C ASP A 22 6.92 5.22 -1.44
N ILE A 23 5.91 4.42 -1.78
CA ILE A 23 5.69 3.07 -1.26
C ILE A 23 6.46 2.00 -2.04
N MET A 24 7.18 2.37 -3.12
CA MET A 24 7.91 1.40 -3.95
C MET A 24 8.85 0.47 -3.16
N PRO A 25 9.64 0.94 -2.16
CA PRO A 25 10.48 0.03 -1.39
C PRO A 25 9.67 -1.04 -0.64
N MET A 26 8.52 -0.67 -0.06
CA MET A 26 7.60 -1.61 0.57
C MET A 26 7.03 -2.62 -0.43
N LEU A 27 6.72 -2.21 -1.66
CA LEU A 27 6.22 -3.11 -2.71
C LEU A 27 7.30 -4.06 -3.24
N GLN A 28 8.58 -3.67 -3.17
CA GLN A 28 9.71 -4.46 -3.65
C GLN A 28 10.24 -5.44 -2.61
N ASP A 29 9.96 -5.20 -1.32
CA ASP A 29 10.28 -6.12 -0.24
C ASP A 29 9.15 -7.15 -0.08
N PRO A 30 9.42 -8.46 -0.26
CA PRO A 30 8.38 -9.48 -0.24
C PRO A 30 7.73 -9.65 1.14
N GLU A 31 8.49 -9.47 2.22
CA GLU A 31 7.94 -9.60 3.58
C GLU A 31 7.07 -8.39 3.92
N ALA A 32 7.52 -7.18 3.59
CA ALA A 32 6.77 -5.95 3.84
C ALA A 32 5.50 -5.88 3.00
N PHE A 33 5.57 -6.27 1.72
CA PHE A 33 4.40 -6.34 0.86
C PHE A 33 3.36 -7.34 1.39
N HIS A 34 3.80 -8.56 1.73
CA HIS A 34 2.91 -9.59 2.27
C HIS A 34 2.26 -9.13 3.58
N TYR A 35 3.06 -8.59 4.50
CA TYR A 35 2.56 -8.06 5.78
C TYR A 35 1.52 -6.95 5.58
N ALA A 36 1.75 -6.02 4.66
CA ALA A 36 0.80 -4.94 4.36
C ALA A 36 -0.51 -5.47 3.75
N VAL A 37 -0.43 -6.45 2.85
CA VAL A 37 -1.60 -7.09 2.24
C VAL A 37 -2.42 -7.82 3.30
N ASP A 38 -1.80 -8.62 4.16
CA ASP A 38 -2.49 -9.38 5.21
C ASP A 38 -3.26 -8.46 6.16
N GLN A 39 -2.62 -7.37 6.60
CA GLN A 39 -3.25 -6.40 7.50
C GLN A 39 -4.49 -5.75 6.87
N LEU A 40 -4.44 -5.42 5.58
CA LEU A 40 -5.58 -4.84 4.85
C LEU A 40 -6.65 -5.88 4.51
N ALA A 41 -6.26 -7.11 4.20
CA ALA A 41 -7.17 -8.23 3.95
C ALA A 41 -7.94 -8.60 5.23
N ASP A 42 -7.26 -8.66 6.38
CA ASP A 42 -7.89 -8.89 7.66
C ASP A 42 -8.85 -7.76 8.04
N PHE A 43 -8.48 -6.51 7.78
CA PHE A 43 -9.40 -5.39 7.93
C PHE A 43 -10.66 -5.57 7.06
N ALA A 44 -10.51 -5.92 5.78
CA ALA A 44 -11.63 -6.15 4.88
C ALA A 44 -12.52 -7.32 5.32
N ARG A 45 -11.93 -8.45 5.73
CA ARG A 45 -12.64 -9.62 6.30
C ARG A 45 -13.43 -9.24 7.55
N ASN A 46 -12.82 -8.48 8.46
CA ASN A 46 -13.48 -8.00 9.68
C ASN A 46 -14.66 -7.06 9.38
N LYS A 47 -14.59 -6.32 8.27
CA LYS A 47 -15.69 -5.50 7.76
C LYS A 47 -16.72 -6.27 6.93
N ARG A 48 -16.49 -7.56 6.67
CA ARG A 48 -17.30 -8.40 5.77
C ARG A 48 -17.46 -7.74 4.40
N ALA A 49 -16.38 -7.19 3.87
CA ALA A 49 -16.39 -6.57 2.56
C ALA A 49 -16.54 -7.66 1.47
N ASP A 50 -17.55 -7.52 0.62
CA ASP A 50 -17.78 -8.42 -0.52
C ASP A 50 -17.02 -7.98 -1.78
N LEU A 51 -16.53 -6.74 -1.82
CA LEU A 51 -15.86 -6.14 -2.97
C LEU A 51 -14.69 -5.25 -2.54
N ILE A 52 -13.57 -5.38 -3.26
CA ILE A 52 -12.42 -4.49 -3.16
C ILE A 52 -12.31 -3.66 -4.44
N LEU A 53 -12.29 -2.34 -4.30
CA LEU A 53 -12.12 -1.40 -5.42
C LEU A 53 -10.71 -0.78 -5.37
N GLY A 54 -9.87 -1.14 -6.34
CA GLY A 54 -8.55 -0.52 -6.53
C GLY A 54 -8.62 0.60 -7.57
N ALA A 55 -8.31 1.85 -7.17
CA ALA A 55 -8.25 2.97 -8.10
C ALA A 55 -6.93 2.96 -8.91
N GLU A 56 -7.02 3.30 -10.19
CA GLU A 56 -5.89 3.19 -11.11
C GLU A 56 -4.73 4.16 -10.81
N ALA A 57 -3.48 3.87 -11.22
CA ALA A 57 -2.96 2.53 -11.54
C ALA A 57 -2.38 1.84 -10.27
N ARG A 58 -1.85 2.62 -9.32
CA ARG A 58 -1.15 2.10 -8.13
C ARG A 58 -2.07 1.29 -7.21
N GLY A 59 -3.36 1.62 -7.16
CA GLY A 59 -4.32 0.87 -6.35
C GLY A 59 -4.60 -0.53 -6.87
N PHE A 60 -4.24 -0.85 -8.13
CA PHE A 60 -4.39 -2.21 -8.66
C PHE A 60 -3.46 -3.22 -7.96
N ILE A 61 -2.23 -2.81 -7.64
CA ILE A 61 -1.22 -3.70 -7.03
C ILE A 61 -1.73 -4.23 -5.69
N MET A 62 -2.14 -3.32 -4.80
CA MET A 62 -2.67 -3.68 -3.49
C MET A 62 -4.07 -4.26 -3.59
N GLY A 63 -4.96 -3.63 -4.37
CA GLY A 63 -6.36 -4.03 -4.46
C GLY A 63 -6.55 -5.45 -4.98
N ALA A 64 -5.79 -5.85 -6.00
CA ALA A 64 -5.82 -7.22 -6.50
C ALA A 64 -5.28 -8.22 -5.48
N ALA A 65 -4.19 -7.90 -4.79
CA ALA A 65 -3.58 -8.78 -3.78
C ALA A 65 -4.50 -8.98 -2.56
N ILE A 66 -5.23 -7.94 -2.14
CA ILE A 66 -6.18 -8.01 -1.02
C ILE A 66 -7.42 -8.84 -1.39
N ALA A 67 -7.82 -8.84 -2.66
CA ALA A 67 -9.03 -9.49 -3.14
C ALA A 67 -8.87 -10.98 -3.47
N TYR A 68 -7.63 -11.49 -3.56
CA TYR A 68 -7.31 -12.89 -3.87
C TYR A 68 -7.38 -13.77 -2.62
#